data_AF-A0A820N5I1-F1
#
_entry.id   AF-A0A820N5I1-F1
#
_cell.length_a   1.000
_cell.length_b   1.000
_cell.length_c   1.000
_cell.angle_alpha   90.00
_cell.angle_beta   90.00
_cell.angle_gamma   90.00
#
_symmetry.space_group_name_H-M   'P 1'
#
loop_
_entity.id
_entity.type
_entity.pdbx_description
1 polymer ?
#
loop_
_entity_poly.entity_id
_entity_poly.type
_entity_poly.pdbx_seq_one_letter_code
_entity_poly.pdbx_strand_id
1 'polypeptide(L)'
;MGIAALLVFLLTNKHITTTTASATSTSTTSTSPTPTTTSTTTTTSTTATTTISTSTTTTTPTPPCAPSSVGSASTLYTTFSGDGTSYTCFAYEWTSPTTGLVTLAFELRHDPTFWYLDDVSVYAGATQMLTNEDFETGSLSPWVETSPYGSCGTYLTDTCSSSCRSGSYCLCDGSYGCADQVSQQFSATAGQVYVVSFWLQSGSTGSTVYAKVTLS
;
A
#
# COMPACT_ATOMS: atom_id res chain seq x y z
N MET A 1 63.12 -13.32 8.76
CA MET A 1 62.71 -13.54 10.16
C MET A 1 61.46 -12.69 10.38
N GLY A 2 60.21 -13.15 10.26
CA GLY A 2 59.65 -14.48 10.45
C GLY A 2 58.90 -14.51 11.77
N ILE A 3 57.69 -13.95 11.85
CA ILE A 3 56.64 -14.37 12.81
C ILE A 3 55.28 -14.24 12.12
N ALA A 4 54.58 -15.37 12.11
CA ALA A 4 53.28 -15.58 11.50
C ALA A 4 52.13 -15.31 12.48
N ALA A 5 51.02 -14.87 11.90
CA ALA A 5 49.61 -15.15 12.21
C ALA A 5 49.15 -15.33 13.68
N LEU A 6 48.15 -14.54 14.05
CA LEU A 6 47.01 -15.06 14.83
C LEU A 6 45.72 -14.40 14.35
N LEU A 7 45.03 -15.11 13.45
CA LEU A 7 43.70 -14.76 12.96
C LEU A 7 42.68 -15.53 13.81
N VAL A 8 41.98 -14.83 14.70
CA VAL A 8 40.92 -15.42 15.54
C VAL A 8 39.59 -15.28 14.80
N PHE A 9 39.12 -16.36 14.20
CA PHE A 9 37.74 -16.47 13.71
C PHE A 9 36.81 -16.84 14.87
N LEU A 10 35.97 -15.90 15.30
CA LEU A 10 34.79 -16.24 16.11
C LEU A 10 33.71 -16.80 15.19
N LEU A 11 33.52 -18.12 15.19
CA LEU A 11 32.34 -18.77 14.64
C LEU A 11 31.31 -18.93 15.77
N THR A 12 30.26 -18.11 15.73
CA THR A 12 29.11 -18.22 16.63
C THR A 12 28.21 -19.37 16.15
N ASN A 13 28.00 -20.35 17.03
CA ASN A 13 27.14 -21.52 16.78
C ASN A 13 25.70 -21.09 16.49
N LYS A 14 25.26 -21.23 15.24
CA LYS A 14 23.86 -21.15 14.84
C LYS A 14 23.16 -22.45 15.25
N HIS A 15 22.32 -22.38 16.27
CA HIS A 15 21.49 -23.50 16.71
C HIS A 15 20.42 -23.76 15.63
N ILE A 16 20.55 -24.87 14.90
CA ILE A 16 19.58 -25.32 13.90
C ILE A 16 18.59 -26.24 14.63
N THR A 17 17.37 -25.77 14.84
CA THR A 17 16.28 -26.59 15.35
C THR A 17 15.57 -27.23 14.16
N THR A 18 15.82 -28.51 13.93
CA THR A 18 15.14 -29.31 12.90
C THR A 18 13.83 -29.83 13.47
N THR A 19 12.71 -29.24 13.06
CA THR A 19 11.37 -29.76 13.38
C THR A 19 10.94 -30.72 12.28
N THR A 20 10.99 -32.03 12.58
CA THR A 20 10.45 -33.09 11.73
C THR A 20 8.94 -33.17 11.92
N ALA A 21 8.15 -32.76 10.92
CA ALA A 21 6.73 -33.04 10.87
C ALA A 21 6.49 -34.38 10.16
N SER A 22 5.93 -35.33 10.90
CA SER A 22 5.59 -36.69 10.44
C SER A 22 4.29 -36.64 9.64
N ALA A 23 4.32 -37.13 8.40
CA ALA A 23 3.12 -37.30 7.58
C ALA A 23 2.38 -38.58 7.98
N THR A 24 1.15 -38.43 8.47
CA THR A 24 0.23 -39.55 8.70
C THR A 24 -0.51 -39.86 7.39
N SER A 25 -0.15 -40.97 6.75
CA SER A 25 -0.88 -41.52 5.61
C SER A 25 -2.04 -42.39 6.09
N THR A 26 -3.27 -41.93 5.85
CA THR A 26 -4.48 -42.74 6.11
C THR A 26 -4.78 -43.57 4.86
N SER A 27 -4.65 -44.89 4.98
CA SER A 27 -5.07 -45.86 3.96
C SER A 27 -6.59 -46.08 4.05
N THR A 28 -7.32 -45.80 2.98
CA THR A 28 -8.71 -46.24 2.86
C THR A 28 -8.82 -47.38 1.87
N THR A 29 -9.38 -48.48 2.38
CA THR A 29 -9.61 -49.75 1.71
C THR A 29 -10.70 -49.62 0.65
N SER A 30 -10.36 -49.95 -0.60
CA SER A 30 -11.30 -50.08 -1.70
C SER A 30 -12.07 -51.40 -1.56
N THR A 31 -13.39 -51.33 -1.37
CA THR A 31 -14.30 -52.47 -1.52
C THR A 31 -15.12 -52.29 -2.78
N SER A 32 -14.94 -53.25 -3.70
CA SER A 32 -15.66 -53.40 -4.96
C SER A 32 -17.16 -53.65 -4.73
N PRO A 33 -18.07 -52.86 -5.35
CA PRO A 33 -19.49 -53.19 -5.38
C PRO A 33 -19.88 -54.07 -6.58
N THR A 34 -20.71 -55.07 -6.27
CA THR A 34 -21.44 -56.01 -7.13
C THR A 34 -22.23 -55.32 -8.26
N PRO A 35 -22.29 -55.88 -9.47
CA PRO A 35 -23.10 -55.32 -10.55
C PRO A 35 -24.59 -55.68 -10.35
N THR A 36 -25.40 -54.70 -9.97
CA THR A 36 -26.87 -54.81 -10.02
C THR A 36 -27.37 -54.21 -11.32
N THR A 37 -28.05 -55.02 -12.13
CA THR A 37 -28.68 -54.62 -13.39
C THR A 37 -29.98 -53.87 -13.08
N THR A 38 -29.95 -52.55 -13.22
CA THR A 38 -31.15 -51.70 -13.16
C THR A 38 -31.44 -51.16 -14.56
N SER A 39 -32.59 -51.55 -15.12
CA SER A 39 -33.12 -50.98 -16.35
C SER A 39 -33.62 -49.56 -16.08
N THR A 40 -32.92 -48.57 -16.62
CA THR A 40 -33.31 -47.15 -16.53
C THR A 40 -33.87 -46.69 -17.87
N THR A 41 -35.11 -46.20 -17.86
CA THR A 41 -35.78 -45.59 -19.01
C THR A 41 -35.09 -44.27 -19.37
N THR A 42 -34.60 -44.17 -20.60
CA THR A 42 -34.01 -42.94 -21.16
C THR A 42 -35.10 -41.91 -21.44
N THR A 43 -35.19 -40.87 -20.61
CA THR A 43 -35.95 -39.65 -20.92
C THR A 43 -34.95 -38.57 -21.32
N THR A 44 -34.93 -38.22 -22.60
CA THR A 44 -34.09 -37.15 -23.16
C THR A 44 -34.60 -35.80 -22.64
N SER A 45 -33.92 -35.23 -21.65
CA SER A 45 -34.12 -33.84 -21.22
C SER A 45 -32.96 -33.00 -21.75
N THR A 46 -33.27 -32.12 -22.69
CA THR A 46 -32.35 -31.10 -23.19
C THR A 46 -32.25 -29.98 -22.15
N THR A 47 -31.23 -30.04 -21.30
CA THR A 47 -30.88 -28.93 -20.40
C THR A 47 -30.20 -27.82 -21.20
N ALA A 48 -30.95 -26.79 -21.55
CA ALA A 48 -30.38 -25.54 -22.06
C ALA A 48 -29.51 -24.92 -20.95
N THR A 49 -28.19 -24.93 -21.15
CA THR A 49 -27.25 -24.24 -20.26
C THR A 49 -27.30 -22.77 -20.61
N THR A 50 -28.10 -21.99 -19.87
CA THR A 50 -28.10 -20.53 -19.96
C THR A 50 -26.85 -20.03 -19.25
N THR A 51 -25.81 -19.73 -20.01
CA THR A 51 -24.61 -19.04 -19.51
C THR A 51 -25.01 -17.58 -19.22
N ILE A 52 -25.41 -17.30 -17.99
CA ILE A 52 -25.63 -15.93 -17.52
C ILE A 52 -24.25 -15.28 -17.42
N SER A 53 -23.86 -14.55 -18.46
CA SER A 53 -22.69 -13.68 -18.41
C SER A 53 -23.08 -12.44 -17.61
N THR A 54 -22.83 -12.47 -16.31
CA THR A 54 -22.96 -11.31 -15.44
C THR A 54 -21.87 -10.31 -15.83
N SER A 55 -22.21 -9.34 -16.69
CA SER A 55 -21.33 -8.21 -16.98
C SER A 55 -21.32 -7.28 -15.75
N THR A 56 -20.38 -7.49 -14.83
CA THR A 56 -20.10 -6.51 -13.79
C THR A 56 -19.43 -5.32 -14.46
N THR A 57 -20.18 -4.24 -14.66
CA THR A 57 -19.62 -2.93 -14.99
C THR A 57 -18.90 -2.43 -13.75
N THR A 58 -17.62 -2.77 -13.61
CA THR A 58 -16.76 -2.22 -12.57
C THR A 58 -16.51 -0.77 -12.94
N THR A 59 -17.35 0.13 -12.43
CA THR A 59 -17.18 1.57 -12.63
C THR A 59 -15.95 2.00 -11.87
N THR A 60 -14.96 2.54 -12.58
CA THR A 60 -13.83 3.24 -11.96
C THR A 60 -14.36 4.26 -10.97
N PRO A 61 -13.96 4.23 -9.70
CA PRO A 61 -14.42 5.21 -8.74
C PRO A 61 -13.98 6.59 -9.21
N THR A 62 -14.93 7.53 -9.20
CA THR A 62 -14.63 8.92 -9.55
C THR A 62 -13.71 9.50 -8.49
N PRO A 63 -12.54 10.07 -8.86
CA PRO A 63 -11.65 10.70 -7.91
C PRO A 63 -12.34 11.84 -7.14
N PRO A 64 -11.95 12.12 -5.88
CA PRO A 64 -12.61 13.13 -5.05
C PRO A 64 -12.46 14.57 -5.56
N CYS A 65 -11.51 14.83 -6.46
CA CYS A 65 -11.35 16.07 -7.21
C CYS A 65 -10.84 15.79 -8.63
N ALA A 66 -10.97 16.77 -9.53
CA ALA A 66 -10.55 16.62 -10.93
C ALA A 66 -9.04 16.37 -11.02
N PRO A 67 -8.59 15.25 -11.61
CA PRO A 67 -7.18 14.92 -11.68
C PRO A 67 -6.47 15.76 -12.75
N SER A 68 -5.21 16.11 -12.49
CA SER A 68 -4.32 16.74 -13.47
C SER A 68 -3.39 15.70 -14.08
N SER A 69 -3.22 15.69 -15.41
CA SER A 69 -2.30 14.74 -16.07
C SER A 69 -0.84 15.16 -15.88
N VAL A 70 0.00 14.24 -15.43
CA VAL A 70 1.44 14.48 -15.17
C VAL A 70 2.37 13.58 -15.99
N GLY A 71 1.81 12.73 -16.86
CA GLY A 71 2.59 11.74 -17.61
C GLY A 71 3.35 10.81 -16.67
N SER A 72 4.65 10.60 -16.92
CA SER A 72 5.49 9.71 -16.11
C SER A 72 6.38 10.48 -15.11
N ALA A 73 5.95 11.65 -14.65
CA ALA A 73 6.69 12.43 -13.65
C ALA A 73 6.89 11.62 -12.36
N SER A 74 8.09 11.70 -11.77
CA SER A 74 8.39 11.06 -10.49
C SER A 74 7.94 11.89 -9.29
N THR A 75 7.64 13.17 -9.48
CA THR A 75 7.15 14.09 -8.45
C THR A 75 5.77 14.58 -8.85
N LEU A 76 4.77 14.34 -8.00
CA LEU A 76 3.39 14.75 -8.23
C LEU A 76 3.08 16.10 -7.60
N TYR A 77 3.61 16.33 -6.39
CA TYR A 77 3.34 17.52 -5.59
C TYR A 77 4.60 17.96 -4.86
N THR A 78 4.79 19.27 -4.75
CA THR A 78 5.74 19.85 -3.79
C THR A 78 5.20 21.19 -3.31
N THR A 79 5.33 21.46 -2.01
CA THR A 79 5.13 22.78 -1.45
C THR A 79 6.19 23.10 -0.41
N PHE A 80 6.47 24.39 -0.26
CA PHE A 80 7.27 24.97 0.82
C PHE A 80 6.47 25.98 1.65
N SER A 81 5.14 26.01 1.44
CA SER A 81 4.19 26.89 2.12
C SER A 81 3.02 26.08 2.68
N GLY A 82 2.64 26.41 3.91
CA GLY A 82 1.53 25.83 4.67
C GLY A 82 0.39 26.82 4.63
N ASP A 83 -0.06 27.16 3.44
CA ASP A 83 -1.02 28.24 3.18
C ASP A 83 -2.48 27.83 3.36
N GLY A 84 -2.75 26.56 3.69
CA GLY A 84 -4.10 26.05 3.93
C GLY A 84 -4.25 25.35 5.29
N THR A 85 -5.05 25.92 6.17
CA THR A 85 -5.51 25.27 7.42
C THR A 85 -6.72 24.36 7.23
N SER A 86 -7.17 24.20 5.99
CA SER A 86 -8.25 23.30 5.61
C SER A 86 -7.71 22.24 4.66
N TYR A 87 -8.25 21.04 4.76
CA TYR A 87 -7.99 19.98 3.80
C TYR A 87 -8.19 20.42 2.35
N THR A 88 -7.15 20.18 1.54
CA THR A 88 -7.16 20.39 0.10
C THR A 88 -7.01 19.06 -0.61
N CYS A 89 -7.82 18.85 -1.65
CA CYS A 89 -7.76 17.66 -2.48
C CYS A 89 -6.71 17.80 -3.57
N PHE A 90 -5.91 16.76 -3.74
CA PHE A 90 -4.98 16.62 -4.84
C PHE A 90 -5.29 15.34 -5.60
N ALA A 91 -5.29 15.41 -6.94
CA ALA A 91 -5.48 14.25 -7.79
C ALA A 91 -4.65 14.37 -9.08
N TYR A 92 -4.04 13.26 -9.48
CA TYR A 92 -3.11 13.18 -10.61
C TYR A 92 -3.37 11.95 -11.46
N GLU A 93 -3.35 12.11 -12.78
CA GLU A 93 -3.24 10.98 -13.71
C GLU A 93 -1.77 10.74 -14.04
N TRP A 94 -1.22 9.62 -13.57
CA TRP A 94 0.17 9.23 -13.77
C TRP A 94 0.26 7.98 -14.65
N THR A 95 1.11 8.03 -15.66
CA THR A 95 1.38 6.90 -16.56
C THR A 95 2.66 6.22 -16.16
N SER A 96 2.60 4.95 -15.78
CA SER A 96 3.79 4.22 -15.34
C SER A 96 4.81 4.08 -16.47
N PRO A 97 6.09 4.49 -16.28
CA PRO A 97 7.12 4.31 -17.28
C PRO A 97 7.62 2.85 -17.37
N THR A 98 7.41 2.05 -16.32
CA THR A 98 7.95 0.69 -16.17
C THR A 98 6.92 -0.28 -15.61
N THR A 99 7.15 -1.58 -15.82
CA THR A 99 6.40 -2.66 -15.15
C THR A 99 7.20 -3.12 -13.94
N GLY A 100 6.58 -3.22 -12.77
CA GLY A 100 7.26 -3.62 -11.53
C GLY A 100 6.64 -2.99 -10.29
N LEU A 101 7.36 -3.05 -9.16
CA LEU A 101 6.96 -2.34 -7.95
C LEU A 101 7.28 -0.85 -8.09
N VAL A 102 6.33 -0.01 -7.69
CA VAL A 102 6.43 1.44 -7.61
C VAL A 102 6.13 1.87 -6.19
N THR A 103 6.94 2.78 -5.66
CA THR A 103 6.77 3.35 -4.33
C THR A 103 6.05 4.67 -4.42
N LEU A 104 4.86 4.77 -3.81
CA LEU A 104 4.27 6.06 -3.47
C LEU A 104 4.84 6.50 -2.13
N ALA A 105 5.42 7.70 -2.09
CA ALA A 105 6.00 8.27 -0.87
C ALA A 105 5.51 9.69 -0.63
N PHE A 106 5.20 9.98 0.63
CA PHE A 106 4.92 11.31 1.15
C PHE A 106 6.07 11.69 2.07
N GLU A 107 6.75 12.77 1.74
CA GLU A 107 7.83 13.33 2.52
C GLU A 107 7.33 14.63 3.15
N LEU A 108 7.21 14.65 4.46
CA LEU A 108 6.48 15.66 5.21
C LEU A 108 7.37 16.27 6.27
N ARG A 109 7.33 17.59 6.39
CA ARG A 109 7.88 18.34 7.50
C ARG A 109 6.93 19.46 7.82
N HIS A 110 6.55 19.53 9.08
CA HIS A 110 5.84 20.67 9.61
C HIS A 110 6.46 21.09 10.94
N ASP A 111 6.97 22.32 11.01
CA ASP A 111 7.60 22.87 12.22
C ASP A 111 6.91 24.18 12.62
N PRO A 112 6.16 24.25 13.75
CA PRO A 112 6.15 23.32 14.90
C PRO A 112 4.89 22.43 15.03
N THR A 113 3.97 22.48 14.06
CA THR A 113 2.70 21.72 14.12
C THR A 113 2.73 20.46 13.26
N PHE A 114 1.63 20.09 12.60
CA PHE A 114 1.50 18.82 11.87
C PHE A 114 1.01 19.04 10.45
N TRP A 115 1.48 18.22 9.51
CA TRP A 115 0.69 17.86 8.34
C TRP A 115 -0.35 16.82 8.73
N TYR A 116 -1.55 16.94 8.20
CA TYR A 116 -2.57 15.89 8.26
C TYR A 116 -2.84 15.36 6.85
N LEU A 117 -2.59 14.07 6.64
CA LEU A 117 -2.78 13.36 5.39
C LEU A 117 -3.91 12.35 5.56
N ASP A 118 -4.84 12.33 4.61
CA ASP A 118 -6.03 11.48 4.69
C ASP A 118 -6.54 11.07 3.31
N ASP A 119 -7.37 10.02 3.27
CA ASP A 119 -8.06 9.49 2.09
C ASP A 119 -7.14 9.34 0.86
N VAL A 120 -5.99 8.70 1.04
CA VAL A 120 -5.06 8.42 -0.05
C VAL A 120 -5.69 7.37 -0.97
N SER A 121 -5.46 7.45 -2.28
CA SER A 121 -5.85 6.38 -3.18
C SER A 121 -4.94 6.29 -4.39
N VAL A 122 -4.78 5.06 -4.91
CA VAL A 122 -4.14 4.80 -6.20
C VAL A 122 -5.00 3.80 -6.94
N TYR A 123 -5.71 4.28 -7.97
CA TYR A 123 -6.58 3.43 -8.78
C TYR A 123 -5.97 3.12 -10.14
N ALA A 124 -5.99 1.84 -10.55
CA ALA A 124 -5.84 1.47 -11.96
C ALA A 124 -7.18 0.95 -12.49
N GLY A 125 -7.85 1.78 -13.30
CA GLY A 125 -9.27 1.57 -13.56
C GLY A 125 -10.05 1.53 -12.25
N ALA A 126 -10.80 0.46 -12.01
CA ALA A 126 -11.61 0.32 -10.80
C ALA A 126 -10.93 -0.38 -9.62
N THR A 127 -9.63 -0.68 -9.71
CA THR A 127 -8.92 -1.45 -8.68
C THR A 127 -8.09 -0.51 -7.81
N GLN A 128 -8.37 -0.48 -6.51
CA GLN A 128 -7.52 0.17 -5.50
C GLN A 128 -6.22 -0.63 -5.37
N MET A 129 -5.09 0.07 -5.41
CA MET A 129 -3.76 -0.52 -5.38
C MET A 129 -3.10 -0.46 -4.01
N LEU A 130 -3.65 0.35 -3.11
CA LEU A 130 -3.17 0.48 -1.74
C LEU A 130 -4.04 -0.33 -0.76
N THR A 131 -3.53 -0.46 0.47
CA THR A 131 -4.27 -1.01 1.60
C THR A 131 -4.11 -0.08 2.80
N ASN A 132 -5.16 0.03 3.63
CA ASN A 132 -5.22 1.00 4.74
C ASN A 132 -4.87 2.41 4.24
N GLU A 133 -5.47 2.79 3.12
CA GLU A 133 -5.17 4.02 2.39
C GLU A 133 -5.77 5.27 3.05
N ASP A 134 -6.79 5.07 3.88
CA ASP A 134 -7.50 6.06 4.69
C ASP A 134 -7.07 6.00 6.17
N PHE A 135 -6.13 5.14 6.54
CA PHE A 135 -5.59 4.98 7.91
C PHE A 135 -6.61 4.50 8.96
N GLU A 136 -7.81 4.08 8.57
CA GLU A 136 -8.93 3.76 9.48
C GLU A 136 -8.71 2.53 10.36
N THR A 137 -7.62 1.80 10.16
CA THR A 137 -7.20 0.74 11.09
C THR A 137 -6.62 1.28 12.40
N GLY A 138 -6.33 2.59 12.48
CA GLY A 138 -5.67 3.21 13.64
C GLY A 138 -4.22 2.78 13.81
N SER A 139 -3.58 2.38 12.71
CA SER A 139 -2.17 1.99 12.66
C SER A 139 -1.55 2.46 11.36
N LEU A 140 -0.27 2.83 11.39
CA LEU A 140 0.49 3.12 10.17
C LEU A 140 0.68 1.87 9.29
N SER A 141 0.67 0.66 9.83
CA SER A 141 0.87 -0.55 9.00
C SER A 141 -0.24 -0.68 7.95
N PRO A 142 0.07 -0.94 6.67
CA PRO A 142 1.35 -1.42 6.12
C PRO A 142 2.25 -0.32 5.53
N TRP A 143 1.97 0.95 5.80
CA TRP A 143 2.87 2.03 5.44
C TRP A 143 4.19 1.92 6.19
N VAL A 144 5.27 2.22 5.48
CA VAL A 144 6.63 2.20 6.00
C VAL A 144 7.08 3.63 6.24
N GLU A 145 7.33 3.96 7.51
CA GLU A 145 7.99 5.19 7.94
C GLU A 145 9.50 5.04 7.80
N THR A 146 10.15 6.06 7.24
CA THR A 146 11.61 6.20 7.15
C THR A 146 11.99 7.66 7.35
N SER A 147 13.19 7.93 7.86
CA SER A 147 13.71 9.29 7.98
C SER A 147 14.87 9.50 7.00
N PRO A 148 14.59 9.81 5.71
CA PRO A 148 15.60 9.85 4.65
C PRO A 148 16.69 10.91 4.88
N TYR A 149 16.45 11.90 5.73
CA TYR A 149 17.40 12.97 6.06
C TYR A 149 18.00 12.85 7.47
N GLY A 150 17.95 11.66 8.08
CA GLY A 150 18.43 11.40 9.44
C GLY A 150 17.34 11.55 10.49
N SER A 151 17.69 11.43 11.77
CA SER A 151 16.72 11.47 12.87
C SER A 151 16.05 12.85 12.97
N CYS A 152 14.78 12.93 12.58
CA CYS A 152 13.95 14.11 12.88
C CYS A 152 13.64 14.17 14.38
N GLY A 153 13.24 15.35 14.85
CA GLY A 153 12.97 15.61 16.27
C GLY A 153 11.80 14.81 16.85
N THR A 154 11.36 15.17 18.05
CA THR A 154 10.46 14.39 18.93
C THR A 154 9.03 14.11 18.44
N TYR A 155 8.59 14.62 17.28
CA TYR A 155 7.25 14.40 16.75
C TYR A 155 7.34 13.51 15.51
N LEU A 156 7.15 12.21 15.73
CA LEU A 156 7.24 11.18 14.70
C LEU A 156 5.98 11.15 13.83
N THR A 157 6.10 10.56 12.65
CA THR A 157 4.94 10.22 11.82
C THR A 157 4.12 9.15 12.54
N ASP A 158 2.81 9.35 12.71
CA ASP A 158 1.90 8.32 13.25
C ASP A 158 0.46 8.55 12.78
N THR A 159 -0.44 7.60 13.07
CA THR A 159 -1.88 7.81 12.97
C THR A 159 -2.39 8.62 14.15
N CYS A 160 -3.18 9.66 13.87
CA CYS A 160 -3.93 10.43 14.86
C CYS A 160 -5.42 10.23 14.71
N SER A 161 -6.18 10.60 15.74
CA SER A 161 -7.65 10.49 15.77
C SER A 161 -8.35 11.86 15.92
N SER A 162 -7.67 12.92 15.50
CA SER A 162 -8.16 14.30 15.62
C SER A 162 -7.74 15.10 14.39
N SER A 163 -8.58 16.03 13.96
CA SER A 163 -8.35 16.82 12.76
C SER A 163 -8.30 15.98 11.48
N CYS A 164 -8.89 14.78 11.49
CA CYS A 164 -9.02 13.93 10.31
C CYS A 164 -10.14 14.42 9.39
N ARG A 165 -9.96 14.25 8.09
CA ARG A 165 -10.92 14.71 7.09
C ARG A 165 -12.16 13.84 7.11
N SER A 166 -11.93 12.53 7.14
CA SER A 166 -12.95 11.51 7.09
C SER A 166 -12.66 10.46 8.16
N GLY A 167 -13.62 9.58 8.42
CA GLY A 167 -13.44 8.49 9.38
C GLY A 167 -13.03 8.92 10.80
N SER A 168 -12.24 8.06 11.44
CA SER A 168 -11.75 8.23 12.82
C SER A 168 -10.25 8.46 12.89
N TYR A 169 -9.49 8.11 11.85
CA TYR A 169 -8.04 8.15 11.84
C TYR A 169 -7.52 8.79 10.56
N CYS A 170 -6.32 9.34 10.67
CA CYS A 170 -5.58 9.93 9.56
C CYS A 170 -4.12 9.97 9.96
N LEU A 171 -3.22 10.18 9.01
CA LEU A 171 -1.80 10.35 9.32
C LEU A 171 -1.52 11.78 9.78
N CYS A 172 -0.80 11.93 10.88
CA CYS A 172 -0.18 13.18 11.28
C CYS A 172 1.35 13.10 11.23
N ASP A 173 1.97 14.15 10.73
CA ASP A 173 3.43 14.27 10.69
C ASP A 173 3.87 15.62 11.26
N GLY A 174 4.61 15.60 12.36
CA GLY A 174 5.10 16.79 13.05
C GLY A 174 6.61 16.98 12.97
N SER A 175 7.27 16.33 11.99
CA SER A 175 8.71 16.21 11.91
C SER A 175 9.41 17.56 12.11
N TYR A 176 10.31 17.62 13.10
CA TYR A 176 11.06 18.83 13.44
C TYR A 176 12.50 18.75 12.91
N GLY A 177 12.99 19.83 12.29
CA GLY A 177 14.36 19.94 11.81
C GLY A 177 14.65 19.25 10.47
N CYS A 178 13.97 18.16 10.14
CA CYS A 178 13.99 17.48 8.85
C CYS A 178 12.59 16.95 8.46
N ALA A 179 12.49 16.30 7.30
CA ALA A 179 11.26 15.66 6.84
C ALA A 179 11.33 14.14 7.04
N ASP A 180 10.29 13.57 7.60
CA ASP A 180 10.07 12.13 7.61
C ASP A 180 9.34 11.71 6.32
N GLN A 181 9.39 10.43 6.03
CA GLN A 181 8.78 9.83 4.84
C GLN A 181 7.91 8.64 5.24
N VAL A 182 6.67 8.65 4.77
CA VAL A 182 5.77 7.51 4.81
C VAL A 182 5.54 7.00 3.40
N SER A 183 5.62 5.67 3.20
CA SER A 183 5.55 5.09 1.87
C SER A 183 4.82 3.75 1.82
N GLN A 184 4.25 3.45 0.65
CA GLN A 184 3.67 2.14 0.33
C GLN A 184 4.01 1.77 -1.11
N GLN A 185 4.24 0.49 -1.36
CA GLN A 185 4.52 -0.02 -2.70
C GLN A 185 3.29 -0.66 -3.33
N PHE A 186 3.15 -0.52 -4.64
CA PHE A 186 2.16 -1.24 -5.43
C PHE A 186 2.75 -1.73 -6.75
N SER A 187 2.10 -2.72 -7.37
CA SER A 187 2.52 -3.23 -8.68
C SER A 187 1.97 -2.38 -9.82
N ALA A 188 2.86 -1.86 -10.66
CA ALA A 188 2.52 -1.07 -11.82
C ALA A 188 2.82 -1.80 -13.14
N THR A 189 2.07 -1.45 -14.19
CA THR A 189 2.29 -1.92 -15.57
C THR A 189 2.70 -0.75 -16.45
N ALA A 190 3.78 -0.90 -17.24
CA ALA A 190 4.25 0.14 -18.15
C ALA A 190 3.14 0.60 -19.10
N GLY A 191 2.97 1.91 -19.26
CA GLY A 191 1.95 2.55 -20.09
C GLY A 191 0.54 2.58 -19.48
N GLN A 192 0.30 1.91 -18.34
CA GLN A 192 -0.98 2.00 -17.62
C GLN A 192 -1.08 3.35 -16.90
N VAL A 193 -2.27 3.97 -16.99
CA VAL A 193 -2.62 5.16 -16.23
C VAL A 193 -3.14 4.75 -14.85
N TYR A 194 -2.62 5.40 -13.82
CA TYR A 194 -3.04 5.32 -12.44
C TYR A 194 -3.57 6.70 -12.03
N VAL A 195 -4.69 6.71 -11.31
CA VAL A 195 -5.18 7.94 -10.68
C VAL A 195 -4.77 7.93 -9.22
N VAL A 196 -3.89 8.86 -8.86
CA VAL A 196 -3.41 9.05 -7.49
C VAL A 196 -4.18 10.21 -6.90
N SER A 197 -4.79 10.04 -5.72
CA SER A 197 -5.41 11.14 -4.98
C SER A 197 -5.08 11.11 -3.50
N PHE A 198 -5.16 12.26 -2.85
CA PHE A 198 -5.02 12.38 -1.40
C PHE A 198 -5.59 13.72 -0.93
N TRP A 199 -5.81 13.84 0.38
CA TRP A 199 -6.16 15.08 1.03
C TRP A 199 -5.09 15.48 2.03
N LEU A 200 -4.67 16.74 1.96
CA LEU A 200 -3.60 17.26 2.80
C LEU A 200 -4.03 18.58 3.46
N GLN A 201 -3.70 18.73 4.72
CA GLN A 201 -3.94 19.95 5.51
C GLN A 201 -2.68 20.34 6.29
N SER A 202 -2.35 21.64 6.27
CA SER A 202 -1.36 22.23 7.16
C SER A 202 -2.00 22.55 8.51
N GLY A 203 -1.40 22.16 9.63
CA GLY A 203 -1.93 22.44 10.96
C GLY A 203 -1.95 23.93 11.33
N SER A 204 -1.13 24.74 10.67
CA SER A 204 -1.08 26.20 10.85
C SER A 204 -0.53 26.91 9.61
N THR A 205 -0.75 28.23 9.53
CA THR A 205 -0.09 29.09 8.54
C THR A 205 1.26 29.62 9.03
N GLY A 206 2.17 29.98 8.11
CA GLY A 206 3.40 30.74 8.43
C GLY A 206 4.53 29.94 9.11
N SER A 207 4.53 28.61 9.01
CA SER A 207 5.52 27.69 9.61
C SER A 207 6.59 27.24 8.59
N THR A 208 7.72 26.68 9.06
CA THR A 208 8.65 25.99 8.15
C THR A 208 8.02 24.66 7.76
N VAL A 209 7.61 24.58 6.50
CA VAL A 209 6.73 23.54 6.00
C VAL A 209 7.25 23.03 4.68
N TYR A 210 7.20 21.72 4.53
CA TYR A 210 7.57 21.05 3.31
C TYR A 210 6.68 19.81 3.18
N ALA A 211 6.12 19.64 2.00
CA ALA A 211 5.50 18.38 1.62
C ALA A 211 5.90 18.06 0.18
N LYS A 212 6.27 16.80 -0.07
CA LYS A 212 6.56 16.28 -1.41
C LYS A 212 5.94 14.91 -1.57
N VAL A 213 5.33 14.67 -2.73
CA VAL A 213 4.74 13.38 -3.09
C VAL A 213 5.44 12.84 -4.33
N THR A 214 5.95 11.63 -4.25
CA THR A 214 6.71 10.99 -5.34
C THR A 214 6.22 9.60 -5.70
N LEU A 215 6.50 9.21 -6.94
CA LEU A 215 6.42 7.84 -7.46
C LEU A 215 7.79 7.45 -8.01
N SER A 216 8.34 6.32 -7.56
CA SER A 216 9.67 5.81 -7.96
C SER A 216 9.77 4.30 -7.95
#